data_AF-A0A942P4R6-F1
#
_entry.id   AF-A0A942P4R6-F1
#
_cell.length_a   1.000
_cell.length_b   1.000
_cell.length_c   1.000
_cell.angle_alpha   90.00
_cell.angle_beta   90.00
_cell.angle_gamma   90.00
#
_symmetry.space_group_name_H-M   'P 1'
#
loop_
_entity.id
_entity.type
_entity.pdbx_description
1 polymer ?
#
loop_
_entity_poly.entity_id
_entity_poly.type
_entity_poly.pdbx_seq_one_letter_code
_entity_poly.pdbx_strand_id
1 'polypeptide(L)'
;MRTILLGMIFLCLAKQINAQENIVDSLQRKINFLEQRLDEKNYTRVPAEDLEKLLDNKVSAEVYNSIYKWIGFLGALIALVGFLISAYSRSLIKETVEKEAEKKYNTLQTQLDNSKNELQKENYLQDEKLKQLHQEFEKFAEAQQHFRVETARLIDEKVTASFKTLNNNVAESILQRADASAYNSPSVISEIEEFLENKNIVIPVKTRIKMIDTLVRCYYSTQNLSPEINKYKKMIEIVNRYEKEYDLFPETFVNAAIALSNQYEYYGVKSDRDACLEACDKSIVRLQDYGTAYAVKLEVYAMDYKKAFNESEKEEAKMNLKRVFASINNNQSKHICKEVNERFNLDYKISYLNPYIVVLDTDFTAEMLAIKQRAEPAPEQNKEDNG
;
A
#
# COMPACT_ATOMS: atom_id res chain seq x y z
N MET A 1 1.84 91.69 27.78
CA MET A 1 2.59 90.79 28.70
C MET A 1 4.11 91.06 28.76
N ARG A 2 4.58 92.27 28.42
CA ARG A 2 5.98 92.74 28.67
C ARG A 2 6.04 94.10 29.40
N THR A 3 4.92 94.80 29.53
CA THR A 3 4.83 96.16 30.09
C THR A 3 4.66 96.21 31.61
N ILE A 4 4.06 95.17 32.22
CA ILE A 4 3.93 95.06 33.69
C ILE A 4 5.30 94.73 34.34
N LEU A 5 6.17 94.02 33.61
CA LEU A 5 7.54 93.76 34.03
C LEU A 5 8.43 95.01 33.92
N LEU A 6 8.16 95.91 32.96
CA LEU A 6 8.82 97.22 32.85
C LEU A 6 8.39 98.20 33.97
N GLY A 7 7.14 98.09 34.45
CA GLY A 7 6.62 98.93 35.54
C GLY A 7 7.25 98.63 36.90
N MET A 8 7.51 97.35 37.22
CA MET A 8 8.25 97.01 38.45
C MET A 8 9.72 97.44 38.42
N ILE A 9 10.33 97.45 37.23
CA ILE A 9 11.69 97.99 37.04
C ILE A 9 11.69 99.52 37.21
N PHE A 10 10.65 100.22 36.74
CA PHE A 10 10.48 101.67 36.95
C PHE A 10 10.19 102.05 38.42
N LEU A 11 9.46 101.22 39.18
CA LEU A 11 9.20 101.44 40.61
C LEU A 11 10.46 101.20 41.48
N CYS A 12 11.36 100.31 41.07
CA CYS A 12 12.67 100.15 41.73
C CYS A 12 13.64 101.30 41.38
N LEU A 13 13.62 101.81 40.14
CA LEU A 13 14.41 102.98 39.73
C LEU A 13 13.94 104.29 40.39
N ALA A 14 12.63 104.45 40.63
CA ALA A 14 12.07 105.61 41.33
C ALA A 14 12.50 105.68 42.81
N LYS A 15 12.76 104.52 43.46
CA LYS A 15 13.32 104.48 44.83
C LYS A 15 14.80 104.87 44.88
N GLN A 16 15.52 104.76 43.76
CA GLN A 16 16.94 105.11 43.63
C GLN A 16 17.15 106.62 43.41
N ILE A 17 16.19 107.31 42.78
CA ILE A 17 16.25 108.76 42.54
C ILE A 17 15.99 109.57 43.83
N ASN A 18 15.19 109.04 44.76
CA ASN A 18 14.84 109.73 46.03
C ASN A 18 15.97 109.68 47.09
N ALA A 19 17.03 108.91 46.88
CA ALA A 19 18.22 108.88 47.76
C ALA A 19 19.29 109.91 47.34
N GLN A 20 19.20 110.45 46.13
CA GLN A 20 20.21 111.35 45.57
C GLN A 20 19.95 112.83 45.91
N GLU A 21 18.71 113.19 46.25
CA GLU A 21 18.32 114.55 46.69
C GLU A 21 18.98 114.94 48.03
N ASN A 22 19.26 113.96 48.91
CA ASN A 22 19.97 114.20 50.18
C ASN A 22 21.48 114.44 50.03
N ILE A 23 22.08 114.09 48.87
CA ILE A 23 23.52 114.29 48.62
C ILE A 23 23.79 115.74 48.17
N VAL A 24 22.84 116.36 47.47
CA VAL A 24 22.93 117.73 46.93
C VAL A 24 22.97 118.76 48.06
N ASP A 25 22.20 118.58 49.13
CA ASP A 25 22.19 119.48 50.29
C ASP A 25 23.49 119.48 51.12
N SER A 26 24.26 118.39 51.10
CA SER A 26 25.55 118.31 51.81
C SER A 26 26.69 118.98 51.03
N LEU A 27 26.57 119.04 49.70
CA LEU A 27 27.53 119.70 48.81
C LEU A 27 27.34 121.23 48.83
N GLN A 28 26.11 121.72 48.86
CA GLN A 28 25.80 123.15 48.94
C GLN A 28 26.39 123.80 50.21
N ARG A 29 26.37 123.08 51.35
CA ARG A 29 26.98 123.56 52.61
C ARG A 29 28.51 123.60 52.58
N LYS A 30 29.16 122.74 51.78
CA LYS A 30 30.62 122.75 51.61
C LYS A 30 31.10 123.85 50.67
N ILE A 31 30.27 124.25 49.69
CA ILE A 31 30.55 125.36 48.77
C ILE A 31 30.51 126.70 49.52
N ASN A 32 29.48 126.94 50.34
CA ASN A 32 29.37 128.18 51.13
C ASN A 32 30.51 128.33 52.17
N PHE A 33 31.09 127.22 52.64
CA PHE A 33 32.25 127.22 53.54
C PHE A 33 33.57 127.54 52.81
N LEU A 34 33.67 127.25 51.51
CA LEU A 34 34.84 127.57 50.70
C LEU A 34 34.82 129.03 50.20
N GLU A 35 33.64 129.57 49.93
CA GLU A 35 33.45 130.99 49.57
C GLU A 35 33.88 131.93 50.70
N GLN A 36 33.61 131.55 51.96
CA GLN A 36 34.02 132.30 53.15
C GLN A 36 35.54 132.26 53.43
N ARG A 37 36.29 131.37 52.77
CA ARG A 37 37.76 131.27 52.89
C ARG A 37 38.52 131.96 51.76
N LEU A 38 37.83 132.52 50.76
CA LEU A 38 38.48 133.19 49.63
C LEU A 38 38.70 134.69 49.82
N ASP A 39 38.16 135.30 50.88
CA ASP A 39 38.16 136.77 51.07
C ASP A 39 39.37 137.35 51.82
N GLU A 40 40.31 136.52 52.31
CA GLU A 40 41.50 136.99 53.02
C GLU A 40 42.82 136.51 52.39
N LYS A 41 43.27 137.29 51.39
CA LYS A 41 44.65 137.53 50.90
C LYS A 41 45.72 136.44 51.08
N ASN A 42 46.15 135.84 49.97
CA ASN A 42 47.47 136.05 49.33
C ASN A 42 47.80 134.90 48.35
N TYR A 43 48.05 135.26 47.09
CA TYR A 43 48.61 134.35 46.09
C TYR A 43 50.03 133.92 46.47
N THR A 44 50.37 132.65 46.29
CA THR A 44 51.74 132.23 45.93
C THR A 44 51.70 130.87 45.21
N ARG A 45 52.24 130.84 43.99
CA ARG A 45 52.44 129.65 43.14
C ARG A 45 53.59 128.78 43.67
N VAL A 46 53.44 127.46 43.70
CA VAL A 46 54.53 126.45 43.77
C VAL A 46 54.12 125.21 42.93
N PRO A 47 55.04 124.51 42.21
CA PRO A 47 54.76 123.68 41.03
C PRO A 47 54.39 122.18 41.28
N ALA A 48 54.05 121.48 40.19
CA ALA A 48 53.13 120.34 40.06
C ALA A 48 53.57 118.92 40.50
N GLU A 49 54.71 118.71 41.17
CA GLU A 49 55.27 117.35 41.35
C GLU A 49 54.92 116.66 42.69
N ASP A 50 54.49 117.40 43.71
CA ASP A 50 54.29 116.86 45.06
C ASP A 50 52.84 116.40 45.38
N LEU A 51 51.91 116.53 44.42
CA LEU A 51 50.50 116.13 44.61
C LEU A 51 50.28 114.61 44.49
N GLU A 52 51.10 113.90 43.69
CA GLU A 52 50.88 112.47 43.40
C GLU A 52 51.22 111.56 44.59
N LYS A 53 52.23 111.89 45.40
CA LYS A 53 52.65 111.06 46.54
C LYS A 53 51.67 111.07 47.72
N LEU A 54 50.83 112.10 47.84
CA LEU A 54 49.86 112.21 48.94
C LEU A 54 48.53 111.50 48.64
N LEU A 55 48.24 111.16 47.38
CA LEU A 55 47.02 110.47 46.99
C LEU A 55 47.11 108.95 47.19
N ASP A 56 48.27 108.35 46.91
CA ASP A 56 48.45 106.89 46.88
C ASP A 56 48.39 106.24 48.28
N ASN A 57 48.85 106.98 49.31
CA ASN A 57 48.86 106.50 50.69
C ASN A 57 47.50 106.58 51.41
N LYS A 58 46.50 107.30 50.87
CA LYS A 58 45.19 107.45 51.53
C LYS A 58 44.12 106.48 51.00
N VAL A 59 44.29 105.94 49.80
CA VAL A 59 43.28 105.06 49.16
C VAL A 59 43.48 103.58 49.54
N SER A 60 44.71 103.18 49.84
CA SER A 60 45.08 101.78 50.04
C SER A 60 44.70 101.21 51.42
N ALA A 61 44.55 102.03 52.47
CA ALA A 61 44.23 101.55 53.81
C ALA A 61 42.71 101.36 54.08
N GLU A 62 41.85 102.20 53.50
CA GLU A 62 40.43 102.23 53.88
C GLU A 62 39.57 101.20 53.11
N VAL A 63 39.96 100.82 51.88
CA VAL A 63 39.13 100.01 50.98
C VAL A 63 39.35 98.50 51.15
N TYR A 64 40.58 98.08 51.43
CA TYR A 64 40.94 96.66 51.47
C TYR A 64 40.31 95.90 52.65
N ASN A 65 40.20 96.53 53.82
CA ASN A 65 39.71 95.85 55.03
C ASN A 65 38.18 95.65 55.05
N SER A 66 37.43 96.45 54.28
CA SER A 66 35.96 96.38 54.22
C SER A 66 35.46 95.27 53.26
N ILE A 67 36.23 95.00 52.20
CA ILE A 67 35.87 94.00 51.17
C ILE A 67 36.02 92.57 51.72
N TYR A 68 37.06 92.28 52.51
CA TYR A 68 37.28 90.94 53.06
C TYR A 68 36.21 90.49 54.08
N LYS A 69 35.64 91.42 54.86
CA LYS A 69 34.55 91.10 55.81
C LYS A 69 33.26 90.69 55.10
N TRP A 70 32.96 91.31 53.95
CA TRP A 70 31.78 90.97 53.15
C TRP A 70 31.91 89.63 52.43
N ILE A 71 33.12 89.29 51.95
CA ILE A 71 33.38 87.98 51.31
C ILE A 71 33.27 86.84 52.33
N GLY A 72 33.74 87.04 53.56
CA GLY A 72 33.61 86.05 54.63
C GLY A 72 32.16 85.73 55.02
N PHE A 73 31.29 86.75 55.07
CA PHE A 73 29.87 86.56 55.40
C PHE A 73 29.10 85.85 54.28
N LEU A 74 29.41 86.16 53.01
CA LEU A 74 28.79 85.51 51.85
C LEU A 74 29.13 84.02 51.77
N GLY A 75 30.37 83.65 52.10
CA GLY A 75 30.83 82.26 52.12
C GLY A 75 30.11 81.39 53.16
N ALA A 76 29.86 81.93 54.36
CA ALA A 76 29.16 81.21 55.44
C ALA A 76 27.68 80.94 55.10
N LEU A 77 27.03 81.88 54.39
CA LEU A 77 25.62 81.78 54.04
C LEU A 77 25.37 80.73 52.93
N ILE A 78 26.31 80.61 51.97
CA ILE A 78 26.25 79.61 50.90
C ILE A 78 26.45 78.19 51.45
N ALA A 79 27.34 78.00 52.43
CA ALA A 79 27.57 76.70 53.07
C ALA A 79 26.34 76.18 53.83
N LEU A 80 25.63 77.09 54.53
CA LEU A 80 24.44 76.76 55.33
C LEU A 80 23.24 76.37 54.44
N VAL A 81 23.06 77.07 53.31
CA VAL A 81 22.03 76.73 52.30
C VAL A 81 22.35 75.40 51.61
N GLY A 82 23.62 75.15 51.29
CA GLY A 82 24.05 73.87 50.70
C GLY A 82 23.80 72.66 51.61
N PHE A 83 24.02 72.82 52.92
CA PHE A 83 23.80 71.76 53.91
C PHE A 83 22.30 71.43 54.09
N LEU A 84 21.44 72.45 54.12
CA LEU A 84 19.98 72.26 54.26
C LEU A 84 19.36 71.58 53.04
N ILE A 85 19.80 71.90 51.82
CA ILE A 85 19.32 71.26 50.59
C ILE A 85 19.77 69.80 50.51
N SER A 86 20.98 69.49 50.97
CA SER A 86 21.52 68.12 51.02
C SER A 86 20.79 67.22 52.02
N ALA A 87 20.45 67.74 53.20
CA ALA A 87 19.73 67.00 54.24
C ALA A 87 18.27 66.73 53.84
N TYR A 88 17.61 67.69 53.19
CA TYR A 88 16.19 67.57 52.81
C TYR A 88 15.99 66.61 51.61
N SER A 89 16.92 66.60 50.66
CA SER A 89 16.84 65.73 49.47
C SER A 89 17.06 64.24 49.77
N ARG A 90 17.89 63.89 50.77
CA ARG A 90 18.15 62.48 51.13
C ARG A 90 16.98 61.79 51.86
N SER A 91 16.14 62.53 52.59
CA SER A 91 15.05 61.90 53.37
C SER A 91 13.80 61.61 52.53
N LEU A 92 13.44 62.50 51.59
CA LEU A 92 12.20 62.36 50.81
C LEU A 92 12.33 61.43 49.59
N ILE A 93 13.53 61.34 49.00
CA ILE A 93 13.75 60.52 47.79
C ILE A 93 13.89 59.04 48.15
N LYS A 94 14.47 58.71 49.31
CA LYS A 94 14.78 57.33 49.66
C LYS A 94 13.53 56.52 50.00
N GLU A 95 12.62 57.08 50.81
CA GLU A 95 11.46 56.32 51.29
C GLU A 95 10.34 56.17 50.24
N THR A 96 10.18 57.16 49.35
CA THR A 96 9.12 57.16 48.33
C THR A 96 9.50 56.32 47.11
N VAL A 97 10.77 56.40 46.68
CA VAL A 97 11.25 55.64 45.50
C VAL A 97 11.46 54.17 45.83
N GLU A 98 11.97 53.81 47.02
CA GLU A 98 12.15 52.41 47.42
C GLU A 98 10.78 51.69 47.54
N LYS A 99 9.78 52.30 48.21
CA LYS A 99 8.45 51.70 48.35
C LYS A 99 7.69 51.57 47.03
N GLU A 100 7.86 52.52 46.10
CA GLU A 100 7.22 52.46 44.78
C GLU A 100 7.94 51.49 43.83
N ALA A 101 9.26 51.39 43.91
CA ALA A 101 10.06 50.41 43.19
C ALA A 101 9.79 48.98 43.67
N GLU A 102 9.70 48.75 44.99
CA GLU A 102 9.38 47.45 45.58
C GLU A 102 7.94 47.01 45.24
N LYS A 103 6.97 47.93 45.27
CA LYS A 103 5.61 47.65 44.80
C LYS A 103 5.58 47.27 43.32
N LYS A 104 6.26 48.02 42.45
CA LYS A 104 6.32 47.70 41.01
C LYS A 104 7.04 46.38 40.76
N TYR A 105 8.12 46.11 41.47
CA TYR A 105 8.86 44.84 41.40
C TYR A 105 7.98 43.65 41.81
N ASN A 106 7.31 43.73 42.96
CA ASN A 106 6.41 42.67 43.44
C ASN A 106 5.21 42.47 42.50
N THR A 107 4.68 43.55 41.92
CA THR A 107 3.58 43.46 40.93
C THR A 107 4.06 42.79 39.65
N LEU A 108 5.22 43.18 39.12
CA LEU A 108 5.84 42.56 37.94
C LEU A 108 6.18 41.09 38.20
N GLN A 109 6.67 40.75 39.37
CA GLN A 109 7.00 39.38 39.73
C GLN A 109 5.75 38.51 39.85
N THR A 110 4.67 39.04 40.45
CA THR A 110 3.38 38.35 40.50
C THR A 110 2.79 38.15 39.10
N GLN A 111 2.89 39.15 38.21
CA GLN A 111 2.47 39.04 36.82
C GLN A 111 3.31 38.02 36.04
N LEU A 112 4.62 37.98 36.27
CA LEU A 112 5.53 37.03 35.64
C LEU A 112 5.25 35.59 36.10
N ASP A 113 5.05 35.38 37.40
CA ASP A 113 4.72 34.06 37.96
C ASP A 113 3.35 33.57 37.49
N ASN A 114 2.35 34.46 37.43
CA ASN A 114 1.04 34.13 36.86
C ASN A 114 1.14 33.76 35.38
N SER A 115 1.89 34.54 34.59
CA SER A 115 2.08 34.28 33.15
C SER A 115 2.86 32.98 32.91
N LYS A 116 3.85 32.66 33.77
CA LYS A 116 4.58 31.39 33.74
C LYS A 116 3.69 30.20 34.06
N ASN A 117 2.80 30.33 35.05
CA ASN A 117 1.84 29.28 35.41
C ASN A 117 0.79 29.07 34.31
N GLU A 118 0.31 30.14 33.68
CA GLU A 118 -0.59 30.06 32.51
C GLU A 118 0.09 29.36 31.33
N LEU A 119 1.33 29.75 30.99
CA LEU A 119 2.14 29.09 29.96
C LEU A 119 2.37 27.60 30.24
N GLN A 120 2.65 27.22 31.49
CA GLN A 120 2.81 25.81 31.87
C GLN A 120 1.51 25.03 31.72
N LYS A 121 0.38 25.62 32.12
CA LYS A 121 -0.93 25.00 31.97
C LYS A 121 -1.31 24.84 30.51
N GLU A 122 -1.01 25.84 29.67
CA GLU A 122 -1.27 25.79 28.24
C GLU A 122 -0.38 24.77 27.53
N ASN A 123 0.91 24.70 27.87
CA ASN A 123 1.82 23.66 27.38
C ASN A 123 1.34 22.25 27.77
N TYR A 124 0.90 22.04 29.01
CA TYR A 124 0.33 20.76 29.44
C TYR A 124 -0.91 20.37 28.63
N LEU A 125 -1.80 21.34 28.36
CA LEU A 125 -3.01 21.13 27.56
C LEU A 125 -2.68 20.85 26.09
N GLN A 126 -1.66 21.51 25.54
CA GLN A 126 -1.17 21.23 24.20
C GLN A 126 -0.57 19.82 24.11
N ASP A 127 0.22 19.39 25.09
CA ASP A 127 0.79 18.04 25.16
C ASP A 127 -0.30 16.95 25.22
N GLU A 128 -1.35 17.16 26.02
CA GLU A 128 -2.50 16.23 26.03
C GLU A 128 -3.21 16.15 24.68
N LYS A 129 -3.47 17.30 24.04
CA LYS A 129 -4.06 17.33 22.69
C LYS A 129 -3.17 16.65 21.67
N LEU A 130 -1.86 16.80 21.77
CA LEU A 130 -0.88 16.18 20.88
C LEU A 130 -0.86 14.65 21.07
N LYS A 131 -0.96 14.17 22.31
CA LYS A 131 -1.11 12.73 22.61
C LYS A 131 -2.42 12.15 22.07
N GLN A 132 -3.54 12.85 22.25
CA GLN A 132 -4.84 12.42 21.70
C GLN A 132 -4.79 12.36 20.17
N LEU A 133 -4.26 13.40 19.53
CA LEU A 133 -4.09 13.44 18.08
C LEU A 133 -3.19 12.32 17.58
N HIS A 134 -2.10 12.01 18.29
CA HIS A 134 -1.21 10.89 17.95
C HIS A 134 -1.93 9.55 18.02
N GLN A 135 -2.69 9.30 19.09
CA GLN A 135 -3.49 8.07 19.24
C GLN A 135 -4.58 7.95 18.17
N GLU A 136 -5.22 9.04 17.79
CA GLU A 136 -6.17 9.06 16.67
C GLU A 136 -5.48 8.76 15.34
N PHE A 137 -4.28 9.32 15.13
CA PHE A 137 -3.49 9.07 13.92
C PHE A 137 -3.01 7.62 13.83
N GLU A 138 -2.59 7.02 14.94
CA GLU A 138 -2.22 5.60 15.01
C GLU A 138 -3.42 4.70 14.66
N LYS A 139 -4.57 4.93 15.29
CA LYS A 139 -5.80 4.18 14.97
C LYS A 139 -6.23 4.35 13.52
N PHE A 140 -6.09 5.55 12.97
CA PHE A 140 -6.38 5.82 11.56
C PHE A 140 -5.40 5.07 10.63
N ALA A 141 -4.10 5.07 10.95
CA ALA A 141 -3.09 4.35 10.19
C ALA A 141 -3.31 2.83 10.21
N GLU A 142 -3.66 2.27 11.37
CA GLU A 142 -4.06 0.87 11.52
C GLU A 142 -5.29 0.53 10.69
N ALA A 143 -6.34 1.35 10.77
CA ALA A 143 -7.57 1.17 9.99
C ALA A 143 -7.30 1.26 8.47
N GLN A 144 -6.45 2.19 8.04
CA GLN A 144 -6.05 2.32 6.64
C GLN A 144 -5.27 1.10 6.17
N GLN A 145 -4.34 0.59 6.98
CA GLN A 145 -3.56 -0.61 6.66
C GLN A 145 -4.47 -1.85 6.59
N HIS A 146 -5.37 -2.02 7.55
CA HIS A 146 -6.36 -3.11 7.54
C HIS A 146 -7.25 -3.03 6.31
N PHE A 147 -7.76 -1.84 5.97
CA PHE A 147 -8.56 -1.63 4.77
C PHE A 147 -7.79 -1.99 3.48
N ARG A 148 -6.51 -1.61 3.38
CA ARG A 148 -5.67 -1.96 2.22
C ARG A 148 -5.46 -3.46 2.09
N VAL A 149 -5.11 -4.14 3.19
CA VAL A 149 -4.90 -5.60 3.20
C VAL A 149 -6.18 -6.33 2.84
N GLU A 150 -7.30 -5.94 3.45
CA GLU A 150 -8.59 -6.57 3.19
C GLU A 150 -9.08 -6.31 1.77
N THR A 151 -8.92 -5.09 1.26
CA THR A 151 -9.25 -4.76 -0.14
C THR A 151 -8.39 -5.55 -1.11
N ALA A 152 -7.09 -5.66 -0.86
CA ALA A 152 -6.19 -6.46 -1.69
C ALA A 152 -6.60 -7.95 -1.69
N ARG A 153 -6.92 -8.51 -0.52
CA ARG A 153 -7.43 -9.89 -0.37
C ARG A 153 -8.73 -10.09 -1.15
N LEU A 154 -9.71 -9.20 -0.99
CA LEU A 154 -10.99 -9.29 -1.69
C LEU A 154 -10.86 -9.15 -3.20
N ILE A 155 -9.96 -8.28 -3.66
CA ILE A 155 -9.63 -8.14 -5.08
C ILE A 155 -9.01 -9.45 -5.59
N ASP A 156 -7.99 -9.97 -4.90
CA ASP A 156 -7.30 -11.19 -5.29
C ASP A 156 -8.26 -12.40 -5.35
N GLU A 157 -9.13 -12.55 -4.34
CA GLU A 157 -10.15 -13.59 -4.30
C GLU A 157 -11.16 -13.47 -5.44
N LYS A 158 -11.70 -12.27 -5.68
CA LYS A 158 -12.68 -12.06 -6.77
C LYS A 158 -12.04 -12.22 -8.15
N VAL A 159 -10.82 -11.73 -8.33
CA VAL A 159 -10.07 -11.83 -9.59
C VAL A 159 -9.74 -13.29 -9.87
N THR A 160 -9.22 -14.02 -8.88
CA THR A 160 -8.92 -15.46 -9.00
C THR A 160 -10.19 -16.27 -9.28
N ALA A 161 -11.29 -15.99 -8.58
CA ALA A 161 -12.57 -16.66 -8.84
C ALA A 161 -13.10 -16.37 -10.25
N SER A 162 -12.98 -15.13 -10.73
CA SER A 162 -13.38 -14.73 -12.08
C SER A 162 -12.52 -15.41 -13.14
N PHE A 163 -11.19 -15.46 -12.96
CA PHE A 163 -10.29 -16.19 -13.87
C PHE A 163 -10.58 -17.68 -13.90
N LYS A 164 -10.84 -18.31 -12.75
CA LYS A 164 -11.23 -19.73 -12.69
C LYS A 164 -12.51 -19.98 -13.48
N THR A 165 -13.49 -19.10 -13.36
CA THR A 165 -14.77 -19.18 -14.09
C THR A 165 -14.55 -18.99 -15.59
N LEU A 166 -13.78 -17.97 -15.97
CA LEU A 166 -13.44 -17.67 -17.36
C LEU A 166 -12.69 -18.86 -18.00
N ASN A 167 -11.67 -19.39 -17.33
CA ASN A 167 -10.91 -20.55 -17.79
C ASN A 167 -11.83 -21.77 -17.98
N ASN A 168 -12.75 -22.02 -17.04
CA ASN A 168 -13.70 -23.10 -17.19
C ASN A 168 -14.64 -22.89 -18.39
N ASN A 169 -15.12 -21.67 -18.62
CA ASN A 169 -15.95 -21.36 -19.79
C ASN A 169 -15.20 -21.52 -21.11
N VAL A 170 -13.92 -21.13 -21.15
CA VAL A 170 -13.05 -21.35 -22.31
C VAL A 170 -12.85 -22.85 -22.56
N ALA A 171 -12.55 -23.62 -21.52
CA ALA A 171 -12.43 -25.08 -21.62
C ALA A 171 -13.73 -25.72 -22.15
N GLU A 172 -14.89 -25.34 -21.61
CA GLU A 172 -16.19 -25.83 -22.08
C GLU A 172 -16.47 -25.46 -23.54
N SER A 173 -16.10 -24.25 -23.97
CA SER A 173 -16.23 -23.82 -25.37
C SER A 173 -15.33 -24.64 -26.31
N ILE A 174 -14.10 -24.95 -25.89
CA ILE A 174 -13.20 -25.84 -26.64
C ILE A 174 -13.82 -27.24 -26.76
N LEU A 175 -14.32 -27.80 -25.65
CA LEU A 175 -14.98 -29.11 -25.63
C LEU A 175 -16.20 -29.16 -26.56
N GLN A 176 -17.06 -28.13 -26.52
CA GLN A 176 -18.23 -28.04 -27.39
C GLN A 176 -17.86 -27.98 -28.89
N ARG A 177 -16.77 -27.27 -29.25
CA ARG A 177 -16.27 -27.26 -30.63
C ARG A 177 -15.68 -28.61 -31.04
N ALA A 178 -15.05 -29.33 -30.12
CA ALA A 178 -14.61 -30.69 -30.37
C ALA A 178 -15.81 -31.59 -30.71
N ASP A 179 -16.86 -31.55 -29.90
CA ASP A 179 -18.09 -32.33 -30.13
C ASP A 179 -18.78 -31.93 -31.45
N ALA A 180 -18.92 -30.63 -31.71
CA ALA A 180 -19.56 -30.11 -32.93
C ALA A 180 -18.80 -30.48 -34.22
N SER A 181 -17.49 -30.69 -34.13
CA SER A 181 -16.65 -31.18 -35.23
C SER A 181 -16.52 -32.69 -35.29
N ALA A 182 -17.28 -33.43 -34.46
CA ALA A 182 -17.13 -34.88 -34.28
C ALA A 182 -15.67 -35.29 -34.02
N TYR A 183 -14.96 -34.46 -33.25
CA TYR A 183 -13.54 -34.59 -32.91
C TYR A 183 -12.56 -34.52 -34.10
N ASN A 184 -13.01 -34.15 -35.30
CA ASN A 184 -12.17 -34.07 -36.49
C ASN A 184 -11.71 -32.62 -36.76
N SER A 185 -10.84 -32.10 -35.89
CA SER A 185 -10.32 -30.73 -36.02
C SER A 185 -8.88 -30.59 -35.48
N PRO A 186 -7.89 -30.35 -36.36
CA PRO A 186 -6.51 -30.09 -35.94
C PRO A 186 -6.36 -28.86 -35.04
N SER A 187 -7.17 -27.80 -35.26
CA SER A 187 -7.07 -26.59 -34.44
C SER A 187 -7.47 -26.85 -33.00
N VAL A 188 -8.51 -27.67 -32.80
CA VAL A 188 -8.99 -28.04 -31.46
C VAL A 188 -7.92 -28.85 -30.71
N ILE A 189 -7.16 -29.69 -31.41
CA ILE A 189 -6.01 -30.41 -30.80
C ILE A 189 -5.01 -29.41 -30.25
N SER A 190 -4.52 -28.48 -31.08
CA SER A 190 -3.55 -27.46 -30.64
C SER A 190 -4.05 -26.65 -29.46
N GLU A 191 -5.32 -26.24 -29.49
CA GLU A 191 -5.92 -25.46 -28.42
C GLU A 191 -6.03 -26.25 -27.10
N ILE A 192 -6.43 -27.52 -27.15
CA ILE A 192 -6.48 -28.37 -25.95
C ILE A 192 -5.06 -28.62 -25.41
N GLU A 193 -4.08 -28.88 -26.26
CA GLU A 193 -2.67 -29.07 -25.85
C GLU A 193 -2.13 -27.82 -25.14
N GLU A 194 -2.26 -26.65 -25.76
CA GLU A 194 -1.82 -25.38 -25.17
C GLU A 194 -2.49 -25.13 -23.81
N PHE A 195 -3.80 -25.40 -23.73
CA PHE A 195 -4.57 -25.19 -22.51
C PHE A 195 -4.17 -26.16 -21.39
N LEU A 196 -3.87 -27.42 -21.72
CA LEU A 196 -3.44 -28.42 -20.74
C LEU A 196 -2.00 -28.20 -20.26
N GLU A 197 -1.11 -27.74 -21.15
CA GLU A 197 0.31 -27.50 -20.85
C GLU A 197 0.55 -26.20 -20.07
N ASN A 198 -0.36 -25.23 -20.15
CA ASN A 198 -0.26 -23.98 -19.41
C ASN A 198 -0.54 -24.16 -17.91
N LYS A 199 0.53 -24.16 -17.10
CA LYS A 199 0.48 -24.31 -15.64
C LYS A 199 -0.27 -23.20 -14.89
N ASN A 200 -0.47 -22.04 -15.51
CA ASN A 200 -1.19 -20.93 -14.91
C ASN A 200 -2.72 -21.09 -15.04
N ILE A 201 -3.17 -22.05 -15.84
CA ILE A 201 -4.59 -22.30 -16.06
C ILE A 201 -5.13 -23.24 -14.97
N VAL A 202 -5.87 -22.64 -14.05
CA VAL A 202 -6.60 -23.38 -13.00
C VAL A 202 -8.02 -23.65 -13.48
N ILE A 203 -8.33 -24.94 -13.71
CA ILE A 203 -9.68 -25.44 -14.02
C ILE A 203 -10.04 -26.60 -13.09
N PRO A 204 -11.33 -26.91 -12.91
CA PRO A 204 -11.75 -28.10 -12.17
C PRO A 204 -11.12 -29.38 -12.73
N VAL A 205 -10.71 -30.29 -11.86
CA VAL A 205 -10.08 -31.57 -12.23
C VAL A 205 -10.96 -32.37 -13.20
N LYS A 206 -12.28 -32.38 -12.96
CA LYS A 206 -13.25 -33.04 -13.87
C LYS A 206 -13.21 -32.46 -15.29
N THR A 207 -13.12 -31.15 -15.43
CA THR A 207 -13.00 -30.48 -16.73
C THR A 207 -11.67 -30.84 -17.39
N ARG A 208 -10.59 -30.90 -16.61
CA ARG A 208 -9.26 -31.29 -17.11
C ARG A 208 -9.25 -32.72 -17.64
N ILE A 209 -9.83 -33.67 -16.91
CA ILE A 209 -9.97 -35.08 -17.36
C ILE A 209 -10.79 -35.16 -18.64
N LYS A 210 -11.90 -34.41 -18.75
CA LYS A 210 -12.69 -34.33 -20.00
C LYS A 210 -11.84 -33.82 -21.17
N MET A 211 -11.04 -32.78 -20.97
CA MET A 211 -10.16 -32.26 -22.03
C MET A 211 -9.12 -33.30 -22.47
N ILE A 212 -8.57 -34.08 -21.54
CA ILE A 212 -7.63 -35.17 -21.86
C ILE A 212 -8.34 -36.25 -22.69
N ASP A 213 -9.53 -36.69 -22.30
CA ASP A 213 -10.31 -37.66 -23.07
C ASP A 213 -10.65 -37.15 -24.48
N THR A 214 -11.12 -35.90 -24.56
CA THR A 214 -11.40 -35.23 -25.83
C THR A 214 -10.17 -35.13 -26.71
N LEU A 215 -8.99 -34.84 -26.15
CA LEU A 215 -7.74 -34.79 -26.91
C LEU A 215 -7.42 -36.14 -27.54
N VAL A 216 -7.54 -37.24 -26.77
CA VAL A 216 -7.33 -38.60 -27.27
C VAL A 216 -8.30 -38.93 -28.40
N ARG A 217 -9.58 -38.57 -28.27
CA ARG A 217 -10.58 -38.72 -29.34
C ARG A 217 -10.25 -37.89 -30.58
N CYS A 218 -9.79 -36.66 -30.39
CA CYS A 218 -9.41 -35.79 -31.50
C CYS A 218 -8.24 -36.36 -32.29
N TYR A 219 -7.21 -36.87 -31.62
CA TYR A 219 -6.11 -37.55 -32.29
C TYR A 219 -6.58 -38.79 -33.06
N TYR A 220 -7.49 -39.58 -32.49
CA TYR A 220 -8.02 -40.76 -33.17
C TYR A 220 -8.79 -40.40 -34.46
N SER A 221 -9.72 -39.46 -34.35
CA SER A 221 -10.69 -39.11 -35.40
C SER A 221 -10.13 -38.21 -36.50
N THR A 222 -9.12 -37.39 -36.21
CA THR A 222 -8.61 -36.41 -37.17
C THR A 222 -7.84 -37.10 -38.30
N GLN A 223 -8.27 -36.87 -39.54
CA GLN A 223 -7.66 -37.49 -40.73
C GLN A 223 -6.54 -36.63 -41.33
N ASN A 224 -6.64 -35.30 -41.21
CA ASN A 224 -5.74 -34.34 -41.85
C ASN A 224 -4.64 -33.82 -40.90
N LEU A 225 -4.02 -34.72 -40.14
CA LEU A 225 -2.85 -34.38 -39.34
C LEU A 225 -1.61 -34.32 -40.23
N SER A 226 -0.59 -33.56 -39.81
CA SER A 226 0.68 -33.51 -40.52
C SER A 226 1.26 -34.94 -40.67
N PRO A 227 1.85 -35.32 -41.81
CA PRO A 227 2.38 -36.67 -42.04
C PRO A 227 3.43 -37.13 -41.02
N GLU A 228 4.10 -36.19 -40.35
CA GLU A 228 5.07 -36.47 -39.28
C GLU A 228 4.43 -36.85 -37.93
N ILE A 229 3.13 -36.62 -37.76
CA ILE A 229 2.38 -36.92 -36.55
C ILE A 229 1.83 -38.35 -36.64
N ASN A 230 2.46 -39.26 -35.91
CA ASN A 230 1.86 -40.56 -35.63
C ASN A 230 0.78 -40.42 -34.56
N LYS A 231 -0.49 -40.32 -35.00
CA LYS A 231 -1.65 -40.08 -34.13
C LYS A 231 -1.82 -41.12 -33.01
N TYR A 232 -1.56 -42.39 -33.30
CA TYR A 232 -1.70 -43.47 -32.31
C TYR A 232 -0.62 -43.38 -31.23
N LYS A 233 0.62 -43.09 -31.63
CA LYS A 233 1.71 -42.81 -30.68
C LYS A 233 1.36 -41.62 -29.77
N LYS A 234 0.79 -40.55 -30.32
CA LYS A 234 0.37 -39.39 -29.54
C LYS A 234 -0.69 -39.72 -28.50
N MET A 235 -1.69 -40.53 -28.85
CA MET A 235 -2.72 -40.98 -27.90
C MET A 235 -2.10 -41.69 -26.69
N ILE A 236 -1.14 -42.59 -26.93
CA ILE A 236 -0.44 -43.33 -25.86
C ILE A 236 0.40 -42.39 -25.01
N GLU A 237 1.13 -41.45 -25.64
CA GLU A 237 1.90 -40.43 -24.92
C GLU A 237 1.03 -39.59 -23.99
N ILE A 238 -0.18 -39.22 -24.43
CA ILE A 238 -1.15 -38.46 -23.63
C ILE A 238 -1.63 -39.28 -22.43
N VAL A 239 -2.06 -40.53 -22.66
CA VAL A 239 -2.54 -41.39 -21.58
C VAL A 239 -1.44 -41.61 -20.53
N ASN A 240 -0.23 -42.00 -20.95
CA ASN A 240 0.90 -42.24 -20.05
C ASN A 240 1.36 -41.00 -19.28
N ARG A 241 1.21 -39.81 -19.89
CA ARG A 241 1.52 -38.53 -19.25
C ARG A 241 0.54 -38.25 -18.12
N TYR A 242 -0.75 -38.37 -18.38
CA TYR A 242 -1.78 -37.89 -17.46
C TYR A 242 -2.31 -38.95 -16.48
N GLU A 243 -2.18 -40.24 -16.77
CA GLU A 243 -2.65 -41.31 -15.86
C GLU A 243 -1.94 -41.32 -14.49
N LYS A 244 -0.75 -40.69 -14.42
CA LYS A 244 0.03 -40.58 -13.18
C LYS A 244 -0.51 -39.51 -12.23
N GLU A 245 -1.23 -38.53 -12.77
CA GLU A 245 -1.71 -37.35 -12.04
C GLU A 245 -3.23 -37.38 -11.86
N TYR A 246 -3.95 -38.02 -12.78
CA TYR A 246 -5.41 -37.99 -12.83
C TYR A 246 -5.99 -39.39 -12.99
N ASP A 247 -7.15 -39.61 -12.37
CA ASP A 247 -7.95 -40.80 -12.64
C ASP A 247 -8.74 -40.60 -13.94
N LEU A 248 -8.13 -41.03 -15.05
CA LEU A 248 -8.69 -40.88 -16.39
C LEU A 248 -9.94 -41.75 -16.60
N PHE A 249 -10.77 -41.37 -17.55
CA PHE A 249 -11.99 -42.12 -17.87
C PHE A 249 -11.67 -43.49 -18.50
N PRO A 250 -12.52 -44.51 -18.27
CA PRO A 250 -12.36 -45.82 -18.92
C PRO A 250 -12.36 -45.71 -20.45
N GLU A 251 -13.13 -44.78 -21.01
CA GLU A 251 -13.18 -44.47 -22.45
C GLU A 251 -11.83 -43.97 -22.97
N THR A 252 -11.09 -43.20 -22.17
CA THR A 252 -9.77 -42.66 -22.56
C THR A 252 -8.78 -43.81 -22.80
N PHE A 253 -8.77 -44.79 -21.90
CA PHE A 253 -7.93 -45.99 -22.04
C PHE A 253 -8.37 -46.86 -23.21
N VAL A 254 -9.67 -47.06 -23.41
CA VAL A 254 -10.18 -47.88 -24.53
C VAL A 254 -9.91 -47.23 -25.88
N ASN A 255 -10.04 -45.90 -26.01
CA ASN A 255 -9.65 -45.21 -27.24
C ASN A 255 -8.17 -45.43 -27.58
N ALA A 256 -7.29 -45.40 -26.58
CA ALA A 256 -5.88 -45.76 -26.77
C ALA A 256 -5.69 -47.24 -27.12
N ALA A 257 -6.45 -48.15 -26.49
CA ALA A 257 -6.42 -49.58 -26.81
C ALA A 257 -6.81 -49.85 -28.27
N ILE A 258 -7.84 -49.19 -28.78
CA ILE A 258 -8.29 -49.31 -30.18
C ILE A 258 -7.20 -48.81 -31.15
N ALA A 259 -6.53 -47.71 -30.82
CA ALA A 259 -5.39 -47.23 -31.60
C ALA A 259 -4.26 -48.26 -31.65
N LEU A 260 -3.92 -48.86 -30.50
CA LEU A 260 -2.89 -49.89 -30.36
C LEU A 260 -3.26 -51.19 -31.07
N SER A 261 -4.52 -51.63 -31.02
CA SER A 261 -4.98 -52.83 -31.73
C SER A 261 -4.86 -52.65 -33.24
N ASN A 262 -5.18 -51.46 -33.75
CA ASN A 262 -4.98 -51.14 -35.16
C ASN A 262 -3.49 -51.19 -35.54
N GLN A 263 -2.60 -50.62 -34.72
CA GLN A 263 -1.15 -50.70 -34.98
C GLN A 263 -0.64 -52.14 -34.93
N TYR A 264 -1.08 -52.93 -33.95
CA TYR A 264 -0.74 -54.33 -33.86
C TYR A 264 -1.22 -55.11 -35.08
N GLU A 265 -2.42 -54.82 -35.58
CA GLU A 265 -2.91 -55.46 -36.79
C GLU A 265 -1.99 -55.16 -37.98
N TYR A 266 -1.71 -53.88 -38.24
CA TYR A 266 -0.93 -53.47 -39.41
C TYR A 266 0.54 -53.92 -39.36
N TYR A 267 1.18 -53.88 -38.18
CA TYR A 267 2.62 -54.05 -38.06
C TYR A 267 3.05 -55.31 -37.31
N GLY A 268 2.14 -55.99 -36.61
CA GLY A 268 2.44 -57.21 -35.84
C GLY A 268 3.35 -56.98 -34.63
N VAL A 269 3.48 -55.74 -34.16
CA VAL A 269 4.40 -55.39 -33.07
C VAL A 269 3.84 -55.84 -31.72
N LYS A 270 4.51 -56.80 -31.08
CA LYS A 270 4.06 -57.39 -29.81
C LYS A 270 3.93 -56.38 -28.66
N SER A 271 4.76 -55.34 -28.62
CA SER A 271 4.62 -54.28 -27.59
C SER A 271 3.31 -53.51 -27.72
N ASP A 272 2.82 -53.30 -28.95
CA ASP A 272 1.54 -52.60 -29.17
C ASP A 272 0.37 -53.48 -28.72
N ARG A 273 0.47 -54.80 -28.97
CA ARG A 273 -0.47 -55.81 -28.47
C ARG A 273 -0.53 -55.82 -26.94
N ASP A 274 0.62 -55.89 -26.27
CA ASP A 274 0.67 -55.96 -24.81
C ASP A 274 0.15 -54.66 -24.18
N ALA A 275 0.53 -53.49 -24.73
CA ALA A 275 0.01 -52.20 -24.29
C ALA A 275 -1.50 -52.05 -24.53
N CYS A 276 -2.03 -52.61 -25.63
CA CYS A 276 -3.46 -52.62 -25.93
C CYS A 276 -4.24 -53.35 -24.82
N LEU A 277 -3.78 -54.55 -24.45
CA LEU A 277 -4.40 -55.36 -23.42
C LEU A 277 -4.30 -54.70 -22.04
N GLU A 278 -3.15 -54.10 -21.72
CA GLU A 278 -2.98 -53.32 -20.48
C GLU A 278 -3.96 -52.15 -20.41
N ALA A 279 -4.14 -51.41 -21.51
CA ALA A 279 -5.11 -50.32 -21.58
C ALA A 279 -6.56 -50.81 -21.42
N CYS A 280 -6.91 -51.95 -22.02
CA CYS A 280 -8.21 -52.59 -21.79
C CYS A 280 -8.40 -52.97 -20.31
N ASP A 281 -7.39 -53.55 -19.67
CA ASP A 281 -7.46 -53.93 -18.26
C ASP A 281 -7.59 -52.71 -17.34
N LYS A 282 -6.83 -51.64 -17.61
CA LYS A 282 -6.97 -50.35 -16.90
C LYS A 282 -8.37 -49.75 -17.04
N SER A 283 -9.02 -49.95 -18.18
CA SER A 283 -10.40 -49.52 -18.42
C SER A 283 -11.41 -50.37 -17.64
N ILE A 284 -11.29 -51.70 -17.72
CA ILE A 284 -12.17 -52.65 -17.02
C ILE A 284 -12.07 -52.50 -15.50
N VAL A 285 -10.88 -52.22 -14.95
CA VAL A 285 -10.71 -51.94 -13.52
C VAL A 285 -11.55 -50.74 -13.06
N ARG A 286 -11.69 -49.73 -13.93
CA ARG A 286 -12.47 -48.51 -13.64
C ARG A 286 -13.96 -48.68 -13.88
N LEU A 287 -14.33 -49.45 -14.89
CA LEU A 287 -15.72 -49.76 -15.21
C LEU A 287 -15.83 -51.24 -15.61
N GLN A 288 -16.19 -52.08 -14.64
CA GLN A 288 -16.11 -53.54 -14.74
C GLN A 288 -17.03 -54.14 -15.82
N ASP A 289 -18.11 -53.45 -16.15
CA ASP A 289 -19.08 -53.83 -17.17
C ASP A 289 -18.94 -53.04 -18.49
N TYR A 290 -17.80 -52.36 -18.69
CA TYR A 290 -17.55 -51.62 -19.92
C TYR A 290 -17.26 -52.56 -21.10
N GLY A 291 -18.28 -52.83 -21.91
CA GLY A 291 -18.23 -53.87 -22.95
C GLY A 291 -17.26 -53.56 -24.08
N THR A 292 -17.05 -52.28 -24.39
CA THR A 292 -16.11 -51.89 -25.46
C THR A 292 -14.68 -52.39 -25.17
N ALA A 293 -14.24 -52.35 -23.91
CA ALA A 293 -12.92 -52.87 -23.54
C ALA A 293 -12.81 -54.38 -23.75
N TYR A 294 -13.86 -55.14 -23.41
CA TYR A 294 -13.88 -56.59 -23.61
C TYR A 294 -13.91 -56.96 -25.09
N ALA A 295 -14.64 -56.21 -25.92
CA ALA A 295 -14.65 -56.41 -27.37
C ALA A 295 -13.26 -56.27 -27.98
N VAL A 296 -12.54 -55.19 -27.64
CA VAL A 296 -11.16 -54.96 -28.12
C VAL A 296 -10.22 -56.08 -27.65
N LYS A 297 -10.35 -56.59 -26.41
CA LYS A 297 -9.58 -57.76 -25.96
C LYS A 297 -9.88 -59.01 -26.80
N LEU A 298 -11.15 -59.27 -27.10
CA LEU A 298 -11.55 -60.40 -27.94
C LEU A 298 -10.99 -60.25 -29.36
N GLU A 299 -11.03 -59.06 -29.94
CA GLU A 299 -10.42 -58.77 -31.25
C GLU A 299 -8.92 -59.05 -31.26
N VAL A 300 -8.16 -58.54 -30.28
CA VAL A 300 -6.71 -58.76 -30.19
C VAL A 300 -6.38 -60.24 -30.04
N TYR A 301 -7.07 -60.97 -29.18
CA TYR A 301 -6.83 -62.41 -29.05
C TYR A 301 -7.32 -63.21 -30.26
N ALA A 302 -8.32 -62.73 -31.01
CA ALA A 302 -8.70 -63.30 -32.29
C ALA A 302 -7.64 -63.05 -33.37
N MET A 303 -6.96 -61.90 -33.34
CA MET A 303 -5.77 -61.64 -34.16
C MET A 303 -4.67 -62.64 -33.84
N ASP A 304 -4.34 -62.81 -32.56
CA ASP A 304 -3.35 -63.79 -32.10
C ASP A 304 -3.72 -65.22 -32.56
N TYR A 305 -4.98 -65.62 -32.41
CA TYR A 305 -5.46 -66.95 -32.82
C TYR A 305 -5.38 -67.17 -34.33
N LYS A 306 -5.77 -66.16 -35.13
CA LYS A 306 -5.76 -66.25 -36.60
C LYS A 306 -4.34 -66.21 -37.17
N LYS A 307 -3.44 -65.46 -36.54
CA LYS A 307 -2.04 -65.26 -36.97
C LYS A 307 -1.05 -66.26 -36.36
N ALA A 308 -1.49 -67.11 -35.43
CA ALA A 308 -0.65 -68.10 -34.76
C ALA A 308 0.16 -68.93 -35.76
N PHE A 309 1.47 -69.04 -35.53
CA PHE A 309 2.37 -69.77 -36.43
C PHE A 309 2.34 -71.27 -36.18
N ASN A 310 2.00 -71.68 -34.95
CA ASN A 310 1.96 -73.07 -34.52
C ASN A 310 0.76 -73.35 -33.60
N GLU A 311 0.46 -74.63 -33.39
CA GLU A 311 -0.67 -75.05 -32.55
C GLU A 311 -0.56 -74.62 -31.09
N SER A 312 0.67 -74.47 -30.56
CA SER A 312 0.86 -74.00 -29.18
C SER A 312 0.39 -72.56 -29.00
N GLU A 313 0.78 -71.66 -29.91
CA GLU A 313 0.34 -70.26 -29.92
C GLU A 313 -1.18 -70.16 -30.14
N LYS A 314 -1.70 -71.00 -31.04
CA LYS A 314 -3.13 -71.04 -31.34
C LYS A 314 -3.97 -71.46 -30.12
N GLU A 315 -3.54 -72.50 -29.41
CA GLU A 315 -4.21 -72.95 -28.17
C GLU A 315 -4.06 -71.94 -27.02
N GLU A 316 -2.93 -71.24 -26.92
CA GLU A 316 -2.78 -70.13 -25.96
C GLU A 316 -3.78 -69.00 -26.25
N ALA A 317 -3.86 -68.53 -27.50
CA ALA A 317 -4.81 -67.50 -27.91
C ALA A 317 -6.26 -67.91 -27.66
N LYS A 318 -6.60 -69.16 -27.98
CA LYS A 318 -7.92 -69.75 -27.71
C LYS A 318 -8.26 -69.80 -26.21
N MET A 319 -7.29 -70.15 -25.37
CA MET A 319 -7.47 -70.12 -23.92
C MET A 319 -7.74 -68.71 -23.41
N ASN A 320 -7.02 -67.71 -23.94
CA ASN A 320 -7.23 -66.32 -23.59
C ASN A 320 -8.61 -65.80 -24.06
N LEU A 321 -9.04 -66.14 -25.28
CA LEU A 321 -10.40 -65.85 -25.76
C LEU A 321 -11.47 -66.41 -24.81
N LYS A 322 -11.36 -67.69 -24.45
CA LYS A 322 -12.28 -68.34 -23.50
C LYS A 322 -12.31 -67.67 -22.14
N ARG A 323 -11.17 -67.21 -21.63
CA ARG A 323 -11.10 -66.45 -20.37
C ARG A 323 -11.87 -65.14 -20.47
N VAL A 324 -11.73 -64.40 -21.58
CA VAL A 324 -12.45 -63.14 -21.78
C VAL A 324 -13.96 -63.39 -21.91
N PHE A 325 -14.38 -64.40 -22.68
CA PHE A 325 -15.79 -64.80 -22.75
C PHE A 325 -16.37 -65.20 -21.38
N ALA A 326 -15.60 -65.96 -20.59
CA ALA A 326 -16.01 -66.32 -19.23
C ALA A 326 -16.21 -65.08 -18.35
N SER A 327 -15.31 -64.08 -18.44
CA SER A 327 -15.48 -62.81 -17.72
C SER A 327 -16.74 -62.05 -18.14
N ILE A 328 -17.06 -62.00 -19.44
CA ILE A 328 -18.30 -61.38 -19.94
C ILE A 328 -19.54 -62.15 -19.43
N ASN A 329 -19.48 -63.47 -19.44
CA ASN A 329 -20.59 -64.34 -19.00
C ASN A 329 -20.84 -64.26 -17.50
N ASN A 330 -19.78 -64.14 -16.70
CA ASN A 330 -19.88 -64.00 -15.24
C ASN A 330 -20.29 -62.59 -14.80
N ASN A 331 -20.21 -61.59 -15.68
CA ASN A 331 -20.69 -60.24 -15.39
C ASN A 331 -22.23 -60.19 -15.47
N GLN A 332 -22.87 -59.71 -14.40
CA GLN A 332 -24.34 -59.66 -14.29
C GLN A 332 -24.98 -58.51 -15.10
N SER A 333 -24.19 -57.51 -15.51
CA SER A 333 -24.68 -56.38 -16.29
C SER A 333 -25.15 -56.86 -17.67
N LYS A 334 -26.28 -56.34 -18.15
CA LYS A 334 -26.71 -56.53 -19.55
C LYS A 334 -26.06 -55.52 -20.49
N HIS A 335 -25.56 -54.41 -19.96
CA HIS A 335 -24.92 -53.34 -20.74
C HIS A 335 -23.64 -53.82 -21.41
N ILE A 336 -22.87 -54.69 -20.74
CA ILE A 336 -21.62 -55.27 -21.29
C ILE A 336 -21.85 -55.99 -22.62
N CYS A 337 -22.85 -56.87 -22.72
CA CYS A 337 -23.12 -57.61 -23.95
C CYS A 337 -23.64 -56.71 -25.07
N LYS A 338 -24.45 -55.70 -24.72
CA LYS A 338 -24.91 -54.69 -25.67
C LYS A 338 -23.73 -53.93 -26.29
N GLU A 339 -22.84 -53.38 -25.48
CA GLU A 339 -21.68 -52.63 -25.96
C GLU A 339 -20.69 -53.52 -26.74
N VAL A 340 -20.44 -54.76 -26.27
CA VAL A 340 -19.61 -55.70 -27.03
C VAL A 340 -20.18 -55.94 -28.42
N ASN A 341 -21.49 -56.19 -28.51
CA ASN A 341 -22.16 -56.43 -29.79
C ASN A 341 -22.18 -55.18 -30.68
N GLU A 342 -22.42 -54.00 -30.11
CA GLU A 342 -22.34 -52.72 -30.83
C GLU A 342 -20.94 -52.48 -31.40
N ARG A 343 -19.90 -52.75 -30.61
CA ARG A 343 -18.52 -52.63 -31.05
C ARG A 343 -18.20 -53.59 -32.20
N PHE A 344 -18.53 -54.88 -32.06
CA PHE A 344 -18.33 -55.84 -33.14
C PHE A 344 -19.09 -55.47 -34.41
N ASN A 345 -20.29 -54.89 -34.32
CA ASN A 345 -21.04 -54.41 -35.48
C ASN A 345 -20.37 -53.22 -36.19
N LEU A 346 -19.64 -52.38 -35.44
CA LEU A 346 -18.83 -51.31 -36.03
C LEU A 346 -17.61 -51.88 -36.74
N ASP A 347 -16.87 -52.75 -36.06
CA ASP A 347 -15.60 -53.27 -36.55
C ASP A 347 -15.77 -54.30 -37.67
N TYR A 348 -16.89 -55.02 -37.70
CA TYR A 348 -17.26 -55.88 -38.82
C TYR A 348 -17.35 -55.12 -40.15
N LYS A 349 -17.67 -53.82 -40.13
CA LYS A 349 -17.73 -52.97 -41.34
C LYS A 349 -16.36 -52.51 -41.81
N ILE A 350 -15.32 -52.70 -41.00
CA ILE A 350 -13.95 -52.31 -41.30
C ILE A 350 -13.24 -53.50 -41.95
N SER A 351 -12.86 -53.36 -43.22
CA SER A 351 -12.33 -54.46 -44.06
C SER A 351 -11.19 -55.25 -43.41
N TYR A 352 -10.26 -54.57 -42.74
CA TYR A 352 -9.10 -55.22 -42.11
C TYR A 352 -9.41 -55.85 -40.74
N LEU A 353 -10.49 -55.45 -40.05
CA LEU A 353 -10.89 -56.04 -38.76
C LEU A 353 -11.91 -57.17 -38.93
N ASN A 354 -12.72 -57.11 -39.98
CA ASN A 354 -13.74 -58.11 -40.30
C ASN A 354 -13.26 -59.58 -40.18
N PRO A 355 -12.06 -59.98 -40.66
CA PRO A 355 -11.62 -61.36 -40.60
C PRO A 355 -11.45 -61.92 -39.18
N TYR A 356 -11.30 -61.05 -38.17
CA TYR A 356 -11.17 -61.45 -36.76
C TYR A 356 -12.53 -61.61 -36.10
N ILE A 357 -13.51 -60.75 -36.45
CA ILE A 357 -14.90 -60.90 -35.99
C ILE A 357 -15.52 -62.18 -36.56
N VAL A 358 -15.24 -62.49 -37.83
CA VAL A 358 -15.69 -63.75 -38.46
C VAL A 358 -15.15 -64.97 -37.71
N VAL A 359 -13.88 -64.95 -37.29
CA VAL A 359 -13.29 -66.04 -36.50
C VAL A 359 -14.02 -66.23 -35.17
N LEU A 360 -14.39 -65.14 -34.49
CA LEU A 360 -15.19 -65.22 -33.27
C LEU A 360 -16.55 -65.87 -33.54
N ASP A 361 -17.24 -65.48 -34.61
CA ASP A 361 -18.55 -66.03 -34.97
C ASP A 361 -18.51 -67.50 -35.42
N THR A 362 -17.44 -67.95 -36.08
CA THR A 362 -17.32 -69.32 -36.61
C THR A 362 -16.75 -70.31 -35.60
N ASP A 363 -15.71 -69.91 -34.88
CA ASP A 363 -14.94 -70.84 -34.03
C ASP A 363 -15.39 -70.78 -32.56
N PHE A 364 -16.06 -69.69 -32.17
CA PHE A 364 -16.61 -69.44 -30.82
C PHE A 364 -18.11 -69.13 -30.88
N THR A 365 -18.84 -69.84 -31.75
CA THR A 365 -20.25 -69.58 -32.05
C THR A 365 -21.14 -69.61 -30.80
N ALA A 366 -20.91 -70.54 -29.87
CA ALA A 366 -21.71 -70.66 -28.66
C ALA A 366 -21.55 -69.43 -27.75
N GLU A 367 -20.31 -68.99 -27.56
CA GLU A 367 -19.97 -67.81 -26.77
C GLU A 367 -20.53 -66.53 -27.42
N MET A 368 -20.40 -66.39 -28.74
CA MET A 368 -20.93 -65.26 -29.49
C MET A 368 -22.47 -65.19 -29.47
N LEU A 369 -23.14 -66.34 -29.59
CA LEU A 369 -24.60 -66.42 -29.49
C LEU A 369 -25.09 -65.99 -28.11
N ALA A 370 -24.39 -66.39 -27.04
CA ALA A 370 -24.72 -65.97 -25.67
C ALA A 370 -24.62 -64.45 -25.49
N ILE A 371 -23.61 -63.80 -26.09
CA ILE A 371 -23.48 -62.33 -26.08
C ILE A 371 -24.66 -61.69 -26.84
N LYS A 372 -24.94 -62.17 -28.06
CA LYS A 372 -26.02 -61.63 -28.92
C LYS A 372 -27.39 -61.73 -28.22
N GLN A 373 -27.71 -62.88 -27.63
CA GLN A 373 -28.97 -63.08 -26.89
C GLN A 373 -29.11 -62.19 -25.66
N ARG A 374 -28.00 -61.93 -24.94
CA ARG A 374 -28.01 -61.04 -23.76
C ARG A 374 -28.02 -59.56 -24.13
N ALA A 375 -27.61 -59.21 -25.35
CA ALA A 375 -27.62 -57.85 -25.87
C ALA A 375 -29.02 -57.39 -26.31
N GLU A 376 -29.93 -58.31 -26.64
CA GLU A 376 -31.31 -58.00 -27.01
C GLU A 376 -32.11 -57.46 -25.80
N PRO A 377 -32.96 -56.43 -25.99
CA PRO A 377 -33.88 -56.01 -24.95
C PRO A 377 -34.83 -57.15 -24.62
N ALA A 378 -35.14 -57.34 -23.33
CA ALA A 378 -36.14 -58.32 -22.93
C ALA A 378 -37.46 -58.02 -23.67
N PRO A 379 -38.18 -59.01 -24.21
CA PRO A 379 -39.46 -58.77 -24.85
C PRO A 379 -40.36 -58.02 -23.86
N GLU A 380 -40.91 -56.90 -24.29
CA GLU A 380 -41.90 -56.15 -23.52
C GLU A 380 -42.98 -57.14 -23.09
N GLN A 381 -43.06 -57.43 -21.80
CA GLN A 381 -44.24 -58.08 -21.26
C GLN A 381 -45.37 -57.10 -21.51
N ASN A 382 -46.16 -57.40 -22.55
CA ASN A 382 -47.45 -56.79 -22.79
C ASN A 382 -48.15 -56.67 -21.44
N LYS A 383 -48.29 -55.44 -20.95
CA LYS A 383 -49.31 -55.14 -19.96
C LYS A 383 -50.62 -55.41 -20.68
N GLU A 384 -51.11 -56.64 -20.57
CA GLU A 384 -52.51 -56.91 -20.80
C GLU A 384 -53.27 -56.01 -19.81
N ASP A 385 -53.88 -54.98 -20.41
CA ASP A 385 -54.84 -54.10 -19.79
C ASP A 385 -55.92 -54.96 -19.11
N ASN A 386 -55.85 -55.04 -17.79
CA ASN A 386 -57.05 -55.26 -16.99
C ASN A 386 -57.81 -53.92 -16.94
N GLY A 387 -58.66 -53.72 -17.96
CA GLY A 387 -59.75 -52.75 -17.97
C GLY A 387 -61.08 -53.45 -17.72
#